data_AF-A0A7C6A8K4-F1
#
_entry.id   AF-A0A7C6A8K4-F1
#
_cell.length_a   1.000
_cell.length_b   1.000
_cell.length_c   1.000
_cell.angle_alpha   90.00
_cell.angle_beta   90.00
_cell.angle_gamma   90.00
#
_symmetry.space_group_name_H-M   'P 1'
#
loop_
_entity.id
_entity.type
_entity.pdbx_description
1 polymer ?
#
loop_
_entity_poly.entity_id
_entity_poly.type
_entity_poly.pdbx_seq_one_letter_code
_entity_poly.pdbx_strand_id
1 'polypeptide(L)'
;MACFLVPATTAAVTTSFRKKISAKYHLDWLNAMLWGGVIMLLVEHIAHREIVFYPPFLTAMQNPNDIPTMLKEMATIGLPMTLAIVLVWMIMVVIANKIVRMRKTKTQAI
;
A
#
# COMPACT_ATOMS: atom_id res chain seq x y z
N MET A 1 8.49 14.00 4.58
CA MET A 1 8.03 13.55 3.24
C MET A 1 6.75 12.76 3.43
N ALA A 2 5.54 13.20 3.04
CA ALA A 2 4.31 12.51 3.48
C ALA A 2 4.00 11.19 2.73
N CYS A 3 5.02 10.46 2.29
CA CYS A 3 4.96 9.32 1.38
C CYS A 3 4.09 8.17 1.90
N PHE A 4 3.82 8.10 3.20
CA PHE A 4 2.92 7.11 3.81
C PHE A 4 1.43 7.32 3.44
N LEU A 5 1.03 8.53 3.04
CA LEU A 5 -0.37 8.84 2.70
C LEU A 5 -0.83 8.16 1.40
N VAL A 6 0.07 7.96 0.44
CA VAL A 6 -0.23 7.29 -0.84
C VAL A 6 -0.60 5.81 -0.63
N PRO A 7 0.21 4.99 0.07
CA PRO A 7 -0.18 3.63 0.40
C PRO A 7 -1.32 3.58 1.43
N ALA A 8 -1.47 4.56 2.33
CA ALA A 8 -2.59 4.58 3.27
C ALA A 8 -3.95 4.86 2.59
N THR A 9 -4.01 5.80 1.65
CA THR A 9 -5.20 6.06 0.84
C THR A 9 -5.53 4.86 -0.05
N THR A 10 -4.51 4.28 -0.69
CA THR A 10 -4.67 3.06 -1.49
C THR A 10 -5.16 1.89 -0.63
N ALA A 11 -4.60 1.71 0.58
CA ALA A 11 -5.04 0.72 1.54
C ALA A 11 -6.51 0.94 1.89
N ALA A 12 -6.90 2.13 2.35
CA ALA A 12 -8.27 2.45 2.75
C ALA A 12 -9.29 2.21 1.62
N VAL A 13 -8.94 2.56 0.38
CA VAL A 13 -9.78 2.26 -0.78
C VAL A 13 -9.87 0.75 -0.99
N THR A 14 -8.74 0.03 -1.04
CA THR A 14 -8.76 -1.44 -1.22
C THR A 14 -9.51 -2.17 -0.11
N THR A 15 -9.44 -1.71 1.15
CA THR A 15 -10.21 -2.26 2.27
C THR A 15 -11.70 -2.01 2.10
N SER A 16 -12.10 -0.83 1.63
CA SER A 16 -13.51 -0.47 1.39
C SER A 16 -14.12 -1.29 0.25
N PHE A 17 -13.35 -1.55 -0.81
CA PHE A 17 -13.79 -2.37 -1.95
C PHE A 17 -13.64 -3.88 -1.71
N ARG A 18 -13.05 -4.31 -0.59
CA ARG A 18 -12.90 -5.74 -0.22
C ARG A 18 -14.22 -6.51 -0.21
N LYS A 19 -15.32 -5.88 0.21
CA LYS A 19 -16.66 -6.52 0.21
C LYS A 19 -17.26 -6.69 -1.19
N LYS A 20 -16.84 -5.87 -2.16
CA LYS A 20 -17.40 -5.85 -3.52
C LYS A 20 -16.59 -6.70 -4.50
N ILE A 21 -15.30 -6.90 -4.23
CA ILE A 21 -14.41 -7.72 -5.05
C ILE A 21 -14.38 -9.16 -4.52
N SER A 22 -14.56 -10.10 -5.44
CA SER A 22 -14.64 -11.55 -5.16
C SER A 22 -13.45 -12.05 -4.32
N ALA A 23 -13.73 -12.96 -3.38
CA ALA A 23 -12.73 -13.64 -2.56
C ALA A 23 -11.64 -14.38 -3.36
N LYS A 24 -11.85 -14.59 -4.68
CA LYS A 24 -10.86 -15.13 -5.62
C LYS A 24 -9.57 -14.33 -5.72
N TYR A 25 -9.57 -13.06 -5.33
CA TYR A 25 -8.40 -12.18 -5.47
C TYR A 25 -7.57 -12.07 -4.18
N HIS A 26 -7.95 -12.71 -3.07
CA HIS A 26 -7.19 -12.65 -1.81
C HIS A 26 -6.82 -11.21 -1.38
N LEU A 27 -7.78 -10.28 -1.44
CA LEU A 27 -7.57 -8.87 -1.06
C LEU A 27 -7.16 -8.68 0.40
N ASP A 28 -7.46 -9.65 1.27
CA ASP A 28 -7.01 -9.61 2.67
C ASP A 28 -5.48 -9.58 2.78
N TRP A 29 -4.80 -10.27 1.87
CA TRP A 29 -3.35 -10.35 1.85
C TRP A 29 -2.71 -9.06 1.28
N LEU A 30 -3.34 -8.44 0.28
CA LEU A 30 -2.97 -7.09 -0.16
C LEU A 30 -3.13 -6.08 0.97
N ASN A 31 -4.24 -6.17 1.71
CA ASN A 31 -4.53 -5.27 2.81
C ASN A 31 -3.48 -5.41 3.92
N ALA A 32 -3.07 -6.64 4.26
CA ALA A 32 -2.00 -6.90 5.21
C ALA A 32 -0.65 -6.32 4.76
N MET A 33 -0.29 -6.47 3.48
CA MET A 33 0.94 -5.87 2.93
C MET A 33 0.90 -4.34 2.96
N LEU A 34 -0.21 -3.74 2.52
CA LEU A 34 -0.34 -2.28 2.47
C LEU A 34 -0.35 -1.68 3.88
N TRP A 35 -1.14 -2.22 4.81
CA TRP A 35 -1.15 -1.72 6.19
C TRP A 35 0.17 -1.97 6.91
N GLY A 36 0.83 -3.11 6.67
CA GLY A 36 2.17 -3.37 7.20
C GLY A 36 3.20 -2.34 6.73
N GLY A 37 3.21 -2.04 5.42
CA GLY A 37 4.07 -1.01 4.85
C GLY A 37 3.75 0.40 5.39
N VAL A 38 2.47 0.75 5.52
CA VAL A 38 2.02 2.03 6.08
C VAL A 38 2.50 2.20 7.52
N ILE A 39 2.33 1.19 8.37
CA ILE A 39 2.75 1.24 9.78
C ILE A 39 4.26 1.39 9.88
N MET A 40 5.03 0.62 9.10
CA MET A 40 6.49 0.69 9.08
C MET A 40 6.98 2.08 8.64
N LEU A 41 6.41 2.62 7.54
CA LEU A 41 6.74 3.96 7.06
C LEU A 41 6.32 5.04 8.05
N LEU A 42 5.16 4.90 8.72
CA LEU A 42 4.71 5.84 9.74
C LEU A 42 5.74 5.91 10.89
N VAL A 43 6.24 4.76 11.34
CA VAL A 43 7.27 4.70 12.39
C VAL A 43 8.58 5.34 11.92
N GLU A 44 9.00 5.10 10.67
CA GLU A 44 10.20 5.73 10.09
C GLU A 44 10.09 7.26 10.07
N HIS A 45 8.93 7.80 9.71
CA HIS A 45 8.70 9.25 9.64
C HIS A 45 8.55 9.89 11.02
N ILE A 46 8.02 9.15 12.01
CA ILE A 46 8.04 9.56 13.42
C ILE A 46 9.49 9.59 13.93
N ALA A 47 10.28 8.56 13.63
CA ALA A 47 11.69 8.48 14.02
C ALA A 47 12.56 9.57 13.37
N HIS A 48 12.27 9.91 12.10
CA HIS A 48 12.92 11.02 11.38
C HIS A 48 12.42 12.42 11.78
N ARG A 49 11.51 12.53 12.76
CA ARG A 49 10.92 13.79 13.25
C ARG A 49 10.19 14.63 12.20
N GLU A 50 9.71 13.98 11.15
CA GLU A 50 8.94 14.65 10.09
C GLU A 50 7.43 14.70 10.37
N ILE A 51 6.98 13.99 11.42
CA ILE A 51 5.59 13.95 11.87
C ILE A 51 5.49 14.61 13.24
N VAL A 52 4.68 15.66 13.35
CA VAL A 52 4.38 16.35 14.61
C VAL A 52 2.92 16.11 14.98
N PHE A 53 2.62 15.87 16.26
CA PHE A 53 1.24 15.61 16.75
C PHE A 53 0.36 16.87 16.87
N TYR A 54 0.87 18.03 16.45
CA TYR A 54 0.16 19.31 16.45
C TYR A 54 0.14 19.87 15.02
N PRO A 55 -0.96 20.49 14.56
CA PRO A 55 -1.07 21.02 13.20
C PRO A 55 -0.03 22.15 12.96
N PRO A 56 0.69 22.17 11.81
CA PRO A 56 0.57 21.28 10.65
C PRO A 56 1.43 20.02 10.82
N PHE A 57 0.80 18.83 10.81
CA PHE A 57 1.40 17.52 11.10
C PHE A 57 2.65 17.16 10.26
N LEU A 58 2.89 17.91 9.17
CA LEU A 58 4.06 17.86 8.30
C LEU A 58 4.85 19.14 8.49
N THR A 59 6.01 19.05 9.16
CA THR A 59 6.90 20.20 9.43
C THR A 59 7.31 20.94 8.15
N ALA A 60 7.36 20.25 7.00
CA ALA A 60 7.62 20.83 5.69
C ALA A 60 6.49 21.73 5.13
N MET A 61 5.31 21.75 5.76
CA MET A 61 4.20 22.62 5.40
C MET A 61 4.25 23.99 6.11
N GLN A 62 5.22 24.21 7.01
CA GLN A 62 5.43 25.50 7.67
C GLN A 62 5.86 26.61 6.69
N ASN A 63 6.44 26.25 5.55
CA ASN A 63 6.79 27.18 4.47
C ASN A 63 6.02 26.84 3.18
N PRO A 64 5.19 27.76 2.64
CA PRO A 64 4.39 27.50 1.43
C PRO A 64 5.23 27.27 0.16
N ASN A 65 6.49 27.71 0.14
CA ASN A 65 7.41 27.50 -0.99
C ASN A 65 7.91 26.05 -1.11
N ASP A 66 7.87 25.27 -0.03
CA ASP A 66 8.39 23.89 0.01
C ASP A 66 7.31 22.83 -0.28
N ILE A 67 6.03 23.25 -0.31
CA ILE A 67 4.86 22.42 -0.66
C ILE A 67 5.00 21.75 -2.04
N PRO A 68 5.32 22.46 -3.15
CA PRO A 68 5.42 21.84 -4.48
C PRO A 68 6.58 20.85 -4.58
N THR A 69 7.70 21.11 -3.92
CA THR A 69 8.84 20.18 -3.85
C THR A 69 8.44 18.93 -3.08
N MET A 70 7.76 19.07 -1.94
CA MET A 70 7.31 17.93 -1.14
C MET A 70 6.29 17.05 -1.89
N LEU A 71 5.37 17.66 -2.65
CA LEU A 71 4.41 16.95 -3.51
C LEU A 71 5.12 16.17 -4.62
N LYS A 72 6.16 16.74 -5.22
CA LYS A 72 6.94 16.08 -6.27
C LYS A 72 7.65 14.85 -5.73
N GLU A 73 8.28 14.94 -4.57
CA GLU A 73 8.95 13.80 -3.92
C GLU A 73 7.94 12.70 -3.51
N MET A 74 6.75 13.08 -3.06
CA MET A 74 5.66 12.11 -2.79
C MET A 74 5.21 11.38 -4.05
N ALA A 75 5.13 12.07 -5.19
CA ALA A 75 4.74 11.48 -6.45
C ALA A 75 5.87 10.61 -7.04
N THR A 76 7.13 11.02 -6.93
CA THR A 76 8.25 10.28 -7.54
C THR A 76 8.72 9.10 -6.70
N ILE A 77 8.54 9.10 -5.38
CA ILE A 77 8.98 8.02 -4.49
C ILE A 77 7.79 7.19 -3.97
N GLY A 78 6.72 7.86 -3.52
CA GLY A 78 5.54 7.21 -2.95
C GLY A 78 4.75 6.38 -3.97
N LEU A 79 4.57 6.89 -5.20
CA LEU A 79 3.87 6.14 -6.24
C LEU A 79 4.60 4.87 -6.69
N PRO A 80 5.90 4.89 -7.07
CA PRO A 80 6.56 3.66 -7.52
C PRO A 80 6.66 2.62 -6.40
N MET A 81 6.83 3.03 -5.14
CA MET A 81 6.81 2.11 -4.00
C MET A 81 5.45 1.40 -3.88
N THR A 82 4.36 2.17 -3.97
CA THR A 82 3.00 1.60 -3.88
C THR A 82 2.70 0.69 -5.09
N LEU A 83 3.11 1.11 -6.29
CA LEU A 83 2.99 0.30 -7.50
C LEU A 83 3.76 -1.02 -7.40
N ALA A 84 4.98 -1.01 -6.85
CA ALA A 84 5.77 -2.21 -6.65
C ALA A 84 5.07 -3.22 -5.73
N ILE A 85 4.48 -2.75 -4.61
CA ILE A 85 3.71 -3.61 -3.69
C ILE A 85 2.51 -4.25 -4.40
N VAL A 86 1.75 -3.46 -5.17
CA VAL A 86 0.61 -3.96 -5.95
C VAL A 86 1.05 -4.97 -7.01
N LEU A 87 2.19 -4.73 -7.67
CA LEU A 87 2.76 -5.64 -8.68
C LEU A 87 3.14 -7.00 -8.07
N VAL A 88 3.84 -6.98 -6.93
CA VAL A 88 4.23 -8.20 -6.20
C VAL A 88 2.99 -8.98 -5.75
N TRP A 89 1.98 -8.29 -5.22
CA TRP A 89 0.71 -8.93 -4.87
C TRP A 89 0.03 -9.57 -6.08
N MET A 90 -0.03 -8.86 -7.22
CA MET A 90 -0.66 -9.36 -8.44
C MET A 90 0.02 -10.65 -8.93
N ILE A 91 1.35 -10.69 -8.95
CA ILE A 91 2.13 -11.89 -9.30
C ILE A 91 1.78 -13.06 -8.37
N MET A 92 1.76 -12.83 -7.06
CA MET A 92 1.48 -13.89 -6.10
C MET A 92 0.03 -14.40 -6.17
N VAL A 93 -0.96 -13.54 -6.44
CA VAL A 93 -2.35 -13.96 -6.68
C VAL A 93 -2.46 -14.83 -7.93
N VAL A 94 -1.74 -14.48 -9.01
CA VAL A 94 -1.72 -15.29 -10.24
C VAL A 94 -1.13 -16.68 -9.97
N ILE A 95 0.00 -16.74 -9.27
CA ILE A 95 0.65 -18.02 -8.90
C ILE A 95 -0.27 -18.86 -8.02
N ALA A 96 -0.85 -18.26 -6.97
CA ALA A 96 -1.76 -18.96 -6.07
C ALA A 96 -2.98 -19.52 -6.81
N ASN A 97 -3.61 -18.74 -7.68
CA ASN A 97 -4.73 -19.19 -8.49
C ASN A 97 -4.34 -20.32 -9.45
N LYS A 98 -3.14 -20.26 -10.05
CA LYS A 98 -2.61 -21.35 -10.89
C LYS A 98 -2.43 -22.64 -10.09
N ILE A 99 -1.83 -22.58 -8.90
CA ILE A 99 -1.61 -23.74 -8.01
C ILE A 99 -2.95 -24.34 -7.57
N VAL A 100 -3.90 -23.51 -7.12
CA VAL A 100 -5.24 -23.97 -6.70
C VAL A 100 -5.98 -24.64 -7.85
N ARG A 101 -5.88 -24.10 -9.07
CA ARG A 101 -6.49 -24.69 -10.27
C ARG A 101 -5.87 -26.05 -10.59
N MET A 102 -4.53 -26.19 -10.53
CA MET A 102 -3.86 -27.47 -10.76
C MET A 102 -4.23 -28.52 -9.71
N ARG A 103 -4.35 -28.13 -8.43
CA ARG A 103 -4.81 -29.02 -7.36
C ARG A 103 -6.22 -29.55 -7.61
N LYS A 104 -7.17 -28.67 -7.98
CA LYS A 104 -8.54 -29.10 -8.29
C LYS A 104 -8.60 -30.12 -9.42
N THR A 105 -7.85 -29.91 -10.51
CA THR A 105 -7.82 -30.86 -11.63
C THR A 105 -7.27 -32.22 -11.22
N LYS A 106 -6.25 -32.25 -10.35
CA LYS A 106 -5.64 -33.51 -9.89
C LYS A 106 -6.57 -34.31 -8.96
N THR A 107 -7.32 -33.63 -8.09
CA THR A 107 -8.29 -34.27 -7.18
C THR A 107 -9.54 -34.78 -7.90
N GLN A 108 -9.93 -34.19 -9.03
CA GLN A 108 -11.07 -34.66 -9.84
C GLN A 108 -10.72 -35.84 -10.75
N ALA A 109 -9.44 -36.19 -10.86
CA ALA A 109 -8.92 -37.28 -11.70
C ALA A 109 -8.52 -38.53 -10.89
N ILE A 110 -8.75 -38.53 -9.58
CA ILE A 110 -8.57 -39.66 -8.65
C ILE A 110 -9.95 -40.09 -8.19
#